data_AF-A0A0F9FMF3-F1
#
_entry.id   AF-A0A0F9FMF3-F1
#
_cell.length_a   1.000
_cell.length_b   1.000
_cell.length_c   1.000
_cell.angle_alpha   90.00
_cell.angle_beta   90.00
_cell.angle_gamma   90.00
#
_symmetry.space_group_name_H-M   'P 1'
#
loop_
_entity.id
_entity.type
_entity.pdbx_description
1 polymer ?
#
loop_
_entity_poly.entity_id
_entity_poly.type
_entity_poly.pdbx_seq_one_letter_code
_entity_poly.pdbx_strand_id
1 'polypeptide(L)'
;MSKKKTKTVKVTCKECGREIRVSKGSRCHLTELCYSCIGNKKVTKVCTKCGLVKKQSEFYRDKSRKDGLHCWCKSCRKKSEQSGVGRESSRIRGRAWYLKNKQLTVNRAVQWAKDSPKRRAEILAKSNKRRRAKHPEKSKAHSAVQHALRTGRLTKEPCFCGETEVEGHHEDYNKPLDVIWLCRKCHLYKHKKKDWIIT
;
A
#
# COMPACT_ATOMS: atom_id res chain seq x y z
N MET A 1 -14.49 60.74 16.29
CA MET A 1 -14.06 59.96 17.48
C MET A 1 -12.54 59.88 17.52
N SER A 2 -11.90 60.53 18.51
CA SER A 2 -10.44 60.58 18.62
C SER A 2 -9.89 59.22 19.10
N LYS A 3 -9.07 58.56 18.27
CA LYS A 3 -8.46 57.26 18.61
C LYS A 3 -7.48 57.47 19.77
N LYS A 4 -7.83 57.03 20.99
CA LYS A 4 -6.91 57.03 22.15
C LYS A 4 -5.64 56.25 21.76
N LYS A 5 -4.49 56.93 21.70
CA LYS A 5 -3.19 56.30 21.41
C LYS A 5 -2.87 55.29 22.51
N THR A 6 -2.78 54.01 22.17
CA THR A 6 -2.39 52.96 23.10
C THR A 6 -0.90 53.07 23.43
N LYS A 7 -0.55 53.22 24.71
CA LYS A 7 0.85 53.26 25.14
C LYS A 7 1.48 51.87 24.96
N THR A 8 2.59 51.78 24.23
CA THR A 8 3.38 50.56 24.06
C THR A 8 4.57 50.53 25.02
N VAL A 9 4.93 49.35 25.51
CA VAL A 9 6.05 49.10 26.44
C VAL A 9 6.96 48.00 25.88
N LYS A 10 8.26 48.07 26.20
CA LYS A 10 9.24 47.05 25.86
C LYS A 10 9.21 45.95 26.92
N VAL A 11 9.21 44.69 26.50
CA VAL A 11 9.21 43.52 27.38
C VAL A 11 10.29 42.57 26.92
N THR A 12 11.13 42.14 27.84
CA THR A 12 12.13 41.09 27.62
C THR A 12 11.57 39.77 28.13
N CYS A 13 11.45 38.77 27.26
CA CYS A 13 10.86 37.48 27.62
C CYS A 13 11.75 36.72 28.62
N LYS A 14 11.21 36.41 29.82
CA LYS A 14 11.92 35.65 30.86
C LYS A 14 12.33 34.22 30.44
N GLU A 15 11.67 33.64 29.44
CA GLU A 15 11.92 32.26 28.99
C GLU A 15 12.94 32.15 27.84
N CYS A 16 12.99 33.15 26.94
CA CYS A 16 13.80 33.05 25.73
C CYS A 16 14.67 34.29 25.46
N GLY A 17 14.68 35.26 26.36
CA GLY A 17 15.46 36.50 26.24
C GLY A 17 14.98 37.45 25.12
N ARG A 18 13.99 37.06 24.30
CA ARG A 18 13.50 37.88 23.18
C ARG A 18 12.85 39.17 23.66
N GLU A 19 13.28 40.29 23.11
CA GLU A 19 12.65 41.59 23.33
C GLU A 19 11.49 41.83 22.36
N ILE A 20 10.33 42.27 22.87
CA ILE A 20 9.15 42.62 22.06
C ILE A 20 8.54 43.94 22.54
N ARG A 21 7.85 44.66 21.65
CA ARG A 21 7.02 45.83 22.00
C ARG A 21 5.56 45.42 21.99
N VAL A 22 4.86 45.68 23.09
CA VAL A 22 3.45 45.29 23.28
C VAL A 22 2.65 46.42 23.91
N SER A 23 1.33 46.38 23.84
CA SER A 23 0.49 47.37 24.54
C SER A 23 0.60 47.23 26.06
N LYS A 24 0.63 48.36 26.76
CA LYS A 24 0.65 48.41 28.24
C LYS A 24 -0.63 47.74 28.76
N GLY A 25 -0.45 46.72 29.61
CA GLY A 25 -1.55 45.90 30.16
C GLY A 25 -1.91 44.65 29.34
N SER A 26 -1.24 44.41 28.21
CA SER A 26 -1.41 43.16 27.46
C SER A 26 -0.90 41.94 28.24
N ARG A 27 -1.38 40.74 27.85
CA ARG A 27 -0.93 39.46 28.44
C ARG A 27 0.59 39.28 28.42
N CYS A 28 1.26 39.75 27.36
CA CYS A 28 2.72 39.72 27.25
C CYS A 28 3.41 40.65 28.24
N HIS A 29 2.85 41.84 28.46
CA HIS A 29 3.35 42.79 29.45
C HIS A 29 3.21 42.26 30.87
N LEU A 30 2.05 41.68 31.22
CA LEU A 30 1.78 41.20 32.58
C LEU A 30 2.53 39.92 32.94
N THR A 31 2.83 39.06 31.97
CA THR A 31 3.51 37.78 32.22
C THR A 31 5.01 37.85 31.97
N GLU A 32 5.52 38.95 31.40
CA GLU A 32 6.91 39.09 30.95
C GLU A 32 7.37 37.93 30.03
N LEU A 33 6.45 37.45 29.19
CA LEU A 33 6.67 36.39 28.23
C LEU A 33 6.33 36.87 26.83
N CYS A 34 7.04 36.37 25.81
CA CYS A 34 6.69 36.66 24.43
C CYS A 34 5.44 35.87 23.98
N TYR A 35 4.77 36.34 22.92
CA TYR A 35 3.58 35.68 22.35
C TYR A 35 3.78 34.18 22.12
N SER A 36 4.96 33.78 21.65
CA SER A 36 5.32 32.38 21.43
C SER A 36 5.41 31.59 22.74
N CYS A 37 6.06 32.14 23.78
CA CYS A 37 6.21 31.47 25.08
C CYS A 37 4.88 31.38 25.85
N ILE A 38 4.02 32.39 25.72
CA ILE A 38 2.66 32.38 26.30
C ILE A 38 1.81 31.29 25.66
N GLY A 39 1.88 31.15 24.34
CA GLY A 39 1.18 30.08 23.61
C GLY A 39 1.71 28.68 23.92
N ASN A 40 2.91 28.55 24.49
CA ASN A 40 3.62 27.27 24.68
C ASN A 40 3.38 26.61 26.05
N LYS A 41 2.45 27.11 26.87
CA LYS A 41 2.23 26.66 28.27
C LYS A 41 1.51 25.31 28.42
N LYS A 42 1.83 24.32 27.58
CA LYS A 42 1.75 22.91 27.95
C LYS A 42 2.98 22.18 27.44
N VAL A 43 4.17 22.49 27.93
CA VAL A 43 5.43 21.86 27.44
C VAL A 43 5.42 20.34 27.63
N THR A 44 4.56 19.79 28.49
CA THR A 44 4.45 18.37 28.79
C THR A 44 3.05 17.78 28.53
N LYS A 45 3.00 16.46 28.28
CA LYS A 45 1.81 15.65 28.04
C LYS A 45 2.03 14.25 28.61
N VAL A 46 0.98 13.65 29.18
CA VAL A 46 1.00 12.26 29.66
C VAL A 46 0.75 11.31 28.49
N CYS A 47 1.64 10.31 28.34
CA CYS A 47 1.46 9.22 27.39
C CYS A 47 0.46 8.19 27.93
N THR A 48 -0.66 7.96 27.26
CA THR A 48 -1.67 7.00 27.75
C THR A 48 -1.28 5.53 27.59
N LYS A 49 -0.14 5.23 26.94
CA LYS A 49 0.38 3.87 26.80
C LYS A 49 1.35 3.48 27.91
N CYS A 50 2.19 4.41 28.37
CA CYS A 50 3.21 4.14 29.38
C CYS A 50 3.04 4.96 30.68
N GLY A 51 2.03 5.82 30.77
CA GLY A 51 1.73 6.65 31.95
C GLY A 51 2.69 7.82 32.20
N LEU A 52 3.85 7.87 31.55
CA LEU A 52 4.87 8.88 31.82
C LEU A 52 4.49 10.26 31.28
N VAL A 53 4.78 11.29 32.08
CA VAL A 53 4.80 12.70 31.66
C VAL A 53 6.01 12.92 30.76
N LYS A 54 5.80 13.37 29.53
CA LYS A 54 6.87 13.65 28.56
C LYS A 54 6.70 15.01 27.93
N LYS A 55 7.77 15.57 27.34
CA LYS A 55 7.68 16.81 26.58
C LYS A 55 6.75 16.64 25.37
N GLN A 56 6.04 17.69 24.96
CA GLN A 56 5.19 17.66 23.74
C GLN A 56 5.97 17.24 22.49
N SER A 57 7.25 17.60 22.40
CA SER A 57 8.16 17.18 21.33
C SER A 57 8.32 15.66 21.22
N GLU A 58 8.03 14.91 22.29
CA GLU A 58 8.03 13.45 22.34
C GLU A 58 6.76 12.81 21.78
N PHE A 59 5.83 13.60 21.23
CA PHE A 59 4.59 13.12 20.62
C PHE A 59 4.55 13.50 19.14
N TYR A 60 3.88 12.67 18.34
CA TYR A 60 3.61 13.01 16.94
C TYR A 60 2.45 14.00 16.86
N ARG A 61 2.46 14.87 15.83
CA ARG A 61 1.35 15.78 15.55
C ARG A 61 0.13 14.98 15.10
N ASP A 62 -1.03 15.30 15.66
CA ASP A 62 -2.30 14.67 15.32
C ASP A 62 -3.40 15.73 15.24
N LYS A 63 -3.77 16.11 14.02
CA LYS A 63 -4.77 17.16 13.75
C LYS A 63 -6.19 16.75 14.16
N SER A 64 -6.43 15.45 14.37
CA SER A 64 -7.73 14.97 14.84
C SER A 64 -7.97 15.26 16.33
N ARG A 65 -6.92 15.61 17.08
CA ARG A 65 -6.98 15.86 18.52
C ARG A 65 -6.98 17.35 18.86
N LYS A 66 -7.70 17.68 19.93
CA LYS A 66 -7.85 19.06 20.43
C LYS A 66 -6.53 19.75 20.76
N ASP A 67 -5.56 19.01 21.29
CA ASP A 67 -4.23 19.53 21.63
C ASP A 67 -3.20 19.37 20.49
N GLY A 68 -3.63 18.85 19.34
CA GLY A 68 -2.79 18.68 18.17
C GLY A 68 -1.71 17.60 18.30
N LEU A 69 -1.73 16.78 19.36
CA LEU A 69 -0.70 15.79 19.66
C LEU A 69 -1.29 14.41 19.93
N HIS A 70 -0.63 13.38 19.40
CA HIS A 70 -1.00 11.98 19.58
C HIS A 70 -1.02 11.58 21.07
N CYS A 71 -1.89 10.65 21.49
CA CYS A 71 -1.97 10.23 22.89
C CYS A 71 -0.78 9.41 23.40
N TRP A 72 -0.09 8.73 22.49
CA TRP A 72 1.10 7.94 22.80
C TRP A 72 2.35 8.66 22.35
N CYS A 73 3.40 8.60 23.17
CA CYS A 73 4.71 9.13 22.82
C CYS A 73 5.33 8.34 21.66
N LYS A 74 6.30 8.98 20.99
CA LYS A 74 7.02 8.45 19.82
C LYS A 74 7.61 7.06 20.09
N SER A 75 8.21 6.84 21.27
CA SER A 75 8.78 5.55 21.64
C SER A 75 7.73 4.44 21.74
N CYS A 76 6.59 4.71 22.39
CA CYS A 76 5.50 3.73 22.50
C CYS A 76 4.89 3.40 21.14
N ARG A 77 4.74 4.42 20.27
CA ARG A 77 4.22 4.24 18.92
C ARG A 77 5.15 3.36 18.07
N LYS A 78 6.46 3.66 18.07
CA LYS A 78 7.48 2.85 17.37
C LYS A 78 7.47 1.39 17.84
N LYS A 79 7.43 1.15 19.16
CA LYS A 79 7.34 -0.21 19.73
C LYS A 79 6.09 -0.95 19.24
N SER A 80 4.93 -0.27 19.18
CA SER A 80 3.69 -0.87 18.68
C SER A 80 3.69 -1.14 17.18
N GLU A 81 4.45 -0.37 16.39
CA GLU A 81 4.60 -0.59 14.95
C GLU A 81 5.57 -1.73 14.65
N GLN A 82 6.63 -1.85 15.45
CA GLN A 82 7.61 -2.93 15.36
C GLN A 82 7.04 -4.29 15.79
N SER A 83 6.14 -4.33 16.78
CA SER A 83 5.55 -5.58 17.27
C SER A 83 4.68 -6.32 16.25
N GLY A 84 4.35 -5.71 15.10
CA GLY A 84 3.61 -6.37 14.03
C GLY A 84 2.12 -6.62 14.33
N VAL A 85 1.67 -6.50 15.59
CA VAL A 85 0.27 -6.70 16.02
C VAL A 85 -0.68 -5.85 15.17
N GLY A 86 -0.36 -4.58 14.94
CA GLY A 86 -1.17 -3.71 14.09
C GLY A 86 -1.24 -4.15 12.63
N ARG A 87 -0.18 -4.80 12.11
CA ARG A 87 -0.16 -5.34 10.75
C ARG A 87 -1.03 -6.59 10.66
N GLU A 88 -0.90 -7.51 11.61
CA GLU A 88 -1.69 -8.74 11.64
C GLU A 88 -3.19 -8.45 11.83
N SER A 89 -3.55 -7.61 12.81
CA SER A 89 -4.94 -7.18 12.98
C SER A 89 -5.50 -6.46 11.75
N SER A 90 -4.67 -5.73 11.01
CA SER A 90 -5.09 -5.09 9.75
C SER A 90 -5.24 -6.11 8.62
N ARG A 91 -4.39 -7.14 8.55
CA ARG A 91 -4.49 -8.24 7.59
C ARG A 91 -5.76 -9.06 7.85
N ILE A 92 -6.05 -9.41 9.10
CA ILE A 92 -7.26 -10.13 9.50
C ILE A 92 -8.51 -9.33 9.11
N ARG A 93 -8.57 -8.05 9.50
CA ARG A 93 -9.70 -7.17 9.14
C ARG A 93 -9.83 -7.00 7.63
N GLY A 94 -8.71 -6.82 6.92
CA GLY A 94 -8.69 -6.71 5.47
C GLY A 94 -9.20 -7.97 4.78
N ARG A 95 -8.79 -9.15 5.27
CA ARG A 95 -9.26 -10.45 4.77
C ARG A 95 -10.75 -10.64 5.06
N ALA A 96 -11.21 -10.34 6.27
CA ALA A 96 -12.62 -10.44 6.65
C ALA A 96 -13.48 -9.51 5.79
N TRP A 97 -13.05 -8.26 5.60
CA TRP A 97 -13.72 -7.31 4.71
C TRP A 97 -13.75 -7.82 3.27
N TYR A 98 -12.63 -8.32 2.73
CA TYR A 98 -12.56 -8.86 1.38
C TYR A 98 -13.51 -10.04 1.18
N LEU A 99 -13.54 -10.99 2.11
CA LEU A 99 -14.44 -12.14 2.04
C LEU A 99 -15.91 -11.70 2.03
N LYS A 100 -16.28 -10.76 2.91
CA LYS A 100 -17.63 -10.20 2.98
C LYS A 100 -17.99 -9.36 1.75
N ASN A 101 -17.01 -8.73 1.09
CA ASN A 101 -17.21 -7.80 -0.02
C ASN A 101 -16.61 -8.30 -1.34
N LYS A 102 -16.49 -9.63 -1.51
CA LYS A 102 -15.85 -10.23 -2.67
C LYS A 102 -16.53 -9.78 -3.97
N GLN A 103 -17.86 -9.87 -4.00
CA GLN A 103 -18.64 -9.51 -5.19
C GLN A 103 -18.52 -8.03 -5.52
N LEU A 104 -18.57 -7.15 -4.52
CA LEU A 104 -18.37 -5.71 -4.71
C LEU A 104 -17.00 -5.41 -5.34
N THR A 105 -15.96 -6.09 -4.87
CA THR A 105 -14.59 -5.92 -5.39
C THR A 105 -14.49 -6.36 -6.86
N VAL A 106 -15.10 -7.50 -7.20
CA VAL A 106 -15.17 -7.99 -8.59
C VAL A 106 -15.95 -7.02 -9.48
N ASN A 107 -17.13 -6.59 -9.05
CA ASN A 107 -17.98 -5.68 -9.81
C ASN A 107 -17.27 -4.35 -10.09
N ARG A 108 -16.58 -3.79 -9.09
CA ARG A 108 -15.76 -2.57 -9.28
C ARG A 108 -14.63 -2.76 -10.28
N ALA A 109 -13.94 -3.90 -10.24
CA ALA A 109 -12.87 -4.21 -11.20
C ALA A 109 -13.41 -4.36 -12.63
N VAL A 110 -14.56 -5.02 -12.79
CA VAL A 110 -15.25 -5.15 -14.08
C VAL A 110 -15.69 -3.77 -14.60
N GLN A 111 -16.29 -2.95 -13.74
CA GLN A 111 -16.74 -1.61 -14.12
C GLN A 111 -15.56 -0.72 -14.53
N TRP A 112 -14.50 -0.67 -13.72
CA TRP A 112 -13.27 0.06 -14.07
C TRP A 112 -12.68 -0.39 -15.41
N ALA A 113 -12.71 -1.70 -15.70
CA ALA A 113 -12.22 -2.24 -16.95
C ALA A 113 -13.05 -1.80 -18.17
N LYS A 114 -14.35 -1.54 -17.98
CA LYS A 114 -15.25 -0.96 -19.00
C LYS A 114 -15.04 0.55 -19.14
N ASP A 115 -14.92 1.26 -18.03
CA ASP A 115 -14.78 2.73 -18.02
C ASP A 115 -13.41 3.19 -18.51
N SER A 116 -12.39 2.34 -18.42
CA SER A 116 -10.99 2.71 -18.72
C SER A 116 -10.30 1.71 -19.67
N PRO A 117 -10.81 1.50 -20.91
CA PRO A 117 -10.29 0.48 -21.81
C PRO A 117 -8.85 0.75 -22.26
N LYS A 118 -8.51 2.01 -22.59
CA LYS A 118 -7.15 2.42 -23.00
C LYS A 118 -6.13 2.15 -21.88
N ARG A 119 -6.41 2.62 -20.67
CA ARG A 119 -5.55 2.41 -19.49
C ARG A 119 -5.39 0.93 -19.15
N ARG A 120 -6.46 0.13 -19.27
CA ARG A 120 -6.38 -1.32 -19.11
C ARG A 120 -5.46 -1.96 -20.15
N ALA A 121 -5.58 -1.57 -21.42
CA ALA A 121 -4.71 -2.06 -22.49
C ALA A 121 -3.23 -1.72 -22.22
N GLU A 122 -2.93 -0.51 -21.76
CA GLU A 122 -1.57 -0.08 -21.39
C GLU A 122 -0.98 -0.93 -20.24
N ILE A 123 -1.77 -1.16 -19.18
CA ILE A 123 -1.36 -1.99 -18.05
C ILE A 123 -1.08 -3.43 -18.51
N LEU A 124 -1.95 -3.99 -19.34
CA LEU A 124 -1.79 -5.33 -19.92
C LEU A 124 -0.55 -5.40 -20.81
N ALA A 125 -0.31 -4.40 -21.67
CA ALA A 125 0.86 -4.32 -22.52
C ALA A 125 2.16 -4.28 -21.70
N LYS A 126 2.22 -3.45 -20.65
CA LYS A 126 3.37 -3.37 -19.73
C LYS A 126 3.61 -4.70 -19.00
N SER A 127 2.55 -5.33 -18.51
CA SER A 127 2.63 -6.64 -17.84
C SER A 127 3.12 -7.74 -18.79
N ASN A 128 2.56 -7.78 -20.01
CA ASN A 128 2.95 -8.73 -21.06
C ASN A 128 4.40 -8.53 -21.49
N LYS A 129 4.86 -7.29 -21.68
CA LYS A 129 6.27 -6.96 -21.99
C LYS A 129 7.21 -7.51 -20.92
N ARG A 130 6.91 -7.24 -19.64
CA ARG A 130 7.70 -7.76 -18.52
C ARG A 130 7.69 -9.29 -18.46
N ARG A 131 6.53 -9.93 -18.70
CA ARG A 131 6.42 -11.41 -18.71
C ARG A 131 7.29 -12.02 -19.81
N ARG A 132 7.25 -11.47 -21.03
CA ARG A 132 8.07 -11.94 -22.16
C ARG A 132 9.57 -11.76 -21.88
N ALA A 133 9.96 -10.63 -21.29
CA ALA A 133 11.36 -10.37 -20.93
C ALA A 133 11.86 -11.32 -19.82
N LYS A 134 11.01 -11.67 -18.85
CA LYS A 134 11.37 -12.58 -17.74
C LYS A 134 11.40 -14.05 -18.19
N HIS A 135 10.57 -14.42 -19.16
CA HIS A 135 10.39 -15.79 -19.65
C HIS A 135 10.50 -15.86 -21.18
N PRO A 136 11.66 -15.51 -21.76
CA PRO A 136 11.87 -15.57 -23.20
C PRO A 136 11.76 -16.99 -23.76
N GLU A 137 12.21 -18.00 -23.01
CA GLU A 137 12.13 -19.43 -23.33
C GLU A 137 10.69 -19.86 -23.63
N LYS A 138 9.73 -19.43 -22.80
CA LYS A 138 8.31 -19.76 -22.99
C LYS A 138 7.75 -19.15 -24.26
N SER A 139 8.14 -17.90 -24.53
CA SER A 139 7.70 -17.19 -25.73
C SER A 139 8.25 -17.89 -26.98
N LYS A 140 9.52 -18.27 -26.97
CA LYS A 140 10.16 -19.02 -28.07
C LYS A 140 9.51 -20.39 -28.28
N ALA A 141 9.27 -21.15 -27.20
CA ALA A 141 8.63 -22.45 -27.26
C ALA A 141 7.25 -22.37 -27.89
N HIS A 142 6.39 -21.48 -27.42
CA HIS A 142 5.07 -21.29 -28.02
C HIS A 142 5.14 -20.86 -29.49
N SER A 143 6.05 -19.94 -29.85
CA SER A 143 6.22 -19.54 -31.25
C SER A 143 6.67 -20.69 -32.15
N ALA A 144 7.56 -21.55 -31.67
CA ALA A 144 8.04 -22.72 -32.41
C ALA A 144 6.92 -23.75 -32.63
N VAL A 145 6.11 -24.04 -31.59
CA VAL A 145 4.93 -24.91 -31.72
C VAL A 145 3.94 -24.37 -32.76
N GLN A 146 3.59 -23.08 -32.66
CA GLN A 146 2.66 -22.46 -33.59
C GLN A 146 3.18 -22.48 -35.03
N HIS A 147 4.48 -22.26 -35.21
CA HIS A 147 5.11 -22.39 -36.52
C HIS A 147 5.04 -23.83 -37.03
N ALA A 148 5.41 -24.82 -36.21
CA ALA A 148 5.39 -26.23 -36.59
C ALA A 148 3.98 -26.73 -36.94
N LEU A 149 2.96 -26.32 -36.19
CA LEU A 149 1.55 -26.57 -36.50
C LEU A 149 1.17 -25.97 -37.85
N ARG A 150 1.51 -24.69 -38.09
CA ARG A 150 1.19 -23.99 -39.34
C ARG A 150 1.88 -24.61 -40.56
N THR A 151 3.09 -25.14 -40.39
CA THR A 151 3.85 -25.78 -41.47
C THR A 151 3.60 -27.28 -41.59
N GLY A 152 2.73 -27.87 -40.75
CA GLY A 152 2.45 -29.31 -40.73
C GLY A 152 3.60 -30.19 -40.20
N ARG A 153 4.64 -29.60 -39.59
CA ARG A 153 5.74 -30.36 -38.95
C ARG A 153 5.35 -30.95 -37.61
N LEU A 154 4.25 -30.46 -37.05
CA LEU A 154 3.65 -30.93 -35.82
C LEU A 154 2.14 -30.98 -36.03
N THR A 155 1.51 -32.03 -35.52
CA THR A 155 0.04 -32.17 -35.49
C THR A 155 -0.41 -32.22 -34.04
N LYS A 156 -1.63 -31.74 -33.79
CA LYS A 156 -2.25 -31.88 -32.48
C LYS A 156 -2.71 -33.32 -32.31
N GLU A 157 -2.36 -33.93 -31.18
CA GLU A 157 -2.93 -35.21 -30.77
C GLU A 157 -4.05 -34.99 -29.76
N PRO A 158 -5.01 -35.92 -29.65
CA PRO A 158 -6.00 -35.84 -28.58
C PRO A 158 -5.33 -35.90 -27.21
N CYS A 159 -6.00 -35.32 -26.22
CA CYS A 159 -5.64 -35.52 -24.82
C CYS A 159 -5.79 -37.00 -24.49
N PHE A 160 -4.98 -37.52 -23.56
CA PHE A 160 -5.09 -38.90 -23.06
C PHE A 160 -6.51 -39.29 -22.59
N CYS A 161 -7.32 -38.31 -22.18
CA CYS A 161 -8.70 -38.53 -21.77
C CYS A 161 -9.69 -38.62 -22.95
N GLY A 162 -9.19 -38.61 -24.20
CA GLY A 162 -9.97 -38.69 -25.43
C GLY A 162 -10.46 -37.35 -26.00
N GLU A 163 -10.28 -36.24 -25.28
CA GLU A 163 -10.72 -34.91 -25.74
C GLU A 163 -9.81 -34.37 -26.84
N THR A 164 -10.39 -33.89 -27.94
CA THR A 164 -9.65 -33.41 -29.12
C THR A 164 -9.35 -31.91 -29.06
N GLU A 165 -10.10 -31.15 -28.24
CA GLU A 165 -9.83 -29.75 -27.96
C GLU A 165 -8.67 -29.59 -26.97
N VAL A 166 -7.46 -29.48 -27.51
CA VAL A 166 -6.19 -29.52 -26.76
C VAL A 166 -5.36 -28.24 -26.84
N GLU A 167 -4.65 -27.99 -25.75
CA GLU A 167 -3.59 -27.00 -25.59
C GLU A 167 -2.24 -27.72 -25.46
N GLY A 168 -1.17 -27.10 -25.99
CA GLY A 168 0.17 -27.65 -25.84
C GLY A 168 0.76 -27.34 -24.45
N HIS A 169 1.11 -28.38 -23.70
CA HIS A 169 1.80 -28.30 -22.42
C HIS A 169 3.29 -28.58 -22.58
N HIS A 170 4.13 -27.65 -22.13
CA HIS A 170 5.58 -27.83 -22.06
C HIS A 170 5.99 -28.24 -20.65
N GLU A 171 6.62 -29.41 -20.52
CA GLU A 171 7.33 -29.80 -19.28
C GLU A 171 8.68 -29.08 -19.19
N ASP A 172 9.42 -29.03 -20.31
CA ASP A 172 10.64 -28.26 -20.48
C ASP A 172 10.50 -27.28 -21.67
N TYR A 173 10.46 -25.99 -21.36
CA TYR A 173 10.34 -24.94 -22.37
C TYR A 173 11.61 -24.76 -23.23
N ASN A 174 12.72 -25.42 -22.91
CA ASN A 174 13.92 -25.46 -23.77
C ASN A 174 13.81 -26.52 -24.87
N LYS A 175 12.84 -27.43 -24.80
CA LYS A 175 12.50 -28.39 -25.84
C LYS A 175 11.19 -27.95 -26.50
N PRO A 176 11.24 -26.97 -27.43
CA PRO A 176 10.06 -26.23 -27.85
C PRO A 176 8.97 -27.09 -28.52
N LEU A 177 9.36 -28.17 -29.21
CA LEU A 177 8.44 -29.09 -29.89
C LEU A 177 8.08 -30.33 -29.07
N ASP A 178 8.69 -30.49 -27.89
CA ASP A 178 8.36 -31.54 -26.93
C ASP A 178 7.15 -31.07 -26.11
N VAL A 179 5.96 -31.38 -26.63
CA VAL A 179 4.68 -30.85 -26.17
C VAL A 179 3.73 -32.00 -25.89
N ILE A 180 3.16 -32.00 -24.70
CA ILE A 180 2.06 -32.90 -24.35
C ILE A 180 0.74 -32.20 -24.68
N TRP A 181 -0.09 -32.83 -25.49
CA TRP A 181 -1.41 -32.31 -25.82
C TRP A 181 -2.40 -32.60 -24.71
N LEU A 182 -2.90 -31.55 -24.04
CA LEU A 182 -3.81 -31.68 -22.91
C LEU A 182 -5.05 -30.82 -23.12
N CYS A 183 -6.22 -31.37 -22.82
CA CYS A 183 -7.43 -30.56 -22.73
C CYS A 183 -7.33 -29.59 -21.55
N ARG A 184 -8.16 -28.55 -21.54
CA ARG A 184 -8.11 -27.49 -20.52
C ARG A 184 -8.17 -28.02 -19.07
N LYS A 185 -9.00 -29.04 -18.81
CA LYS A 185 -9.17 -29.66 -17.48
C LYS A 185 -7.88 -30.36 -17.05
N CYS A 186 -7.31 -31.20 -17.91
CA CYS A 186 -6.09 -31.94 -17.63
C CYS A 186 -4.86 -31.02 -17.53
N HIS A 187 -4.80 -29.98 -18.35
CA HIS A 187 -3.74 -28.99 -18.31
C HIS A 187 -3.70 -28.24 -16.96
N LEU A 188 -4.88 -27.86 -16.42
CA LEU A 188 -5.00 -27.28 -15.10
C LEU A 188 -4.63 -28.25 -13.98
N TYR A 189 -4.98 -29.54 -14.12
CA TYR A 189 -4.62 -30.58 -13.17
C TYR A 189 -3.09 -30.72 -13.07
N LYS A 190 -2.40 -30.81 -14.21
CA LYS A 190 -0.93 -30.89 -14.29
C LYS A 190 -0.25 -29.68 -13.61
N HIS A 191 -0.74 -28.46 -13.82
CA HIS A 191 -0.20 -27.26 -13.17
C HIS A 191 -0.41 -27.20 -11.65
N LYS A 192 -1.40 -27.91 -11.11
CA LYS A 192 -1.67 -27.94 -9.66
C LYS A 192 -0.76 -28.89 -8.87
N LYS A 193 0.22 -29.56 -9.52
CA LYS A 193 1.13 -30.53 -8.89
C LYS A 193 0.41 -31.57 -8.02
N LYS A 194 -0.65 -32.20 -8.54
CA LYS A 194 -1.08 -33.49 -7.99
C LYS A 194 -0.36 -34.56 -8.77
N ASP A 195 0.38 -35.41 -8.06
CA ASP A 195 1.09 -36.53 -8.66
C ASP A 195 0.10 -37.34 -9.48
N TRP A 196 0.52 -37.53 -10.71
CA TRP A 196 -0.18 -38.29 -11.72
C TRP A 196 0.02 -39.77 -11.41
N ILE A 197 -1.00 -40.42 -10.85
CA ILE A 197 -1.04 -41.89 -10.75
C ILE A 197 -1.99 -42.37 -11.85
N ILE A 198 -1.42 -43.08 -12.83
CA ILE A 198 -2.18 -43.89 -13.77
C ILE A 198 -2.57 -45.14 -13.00
N THR A 199 -3.86 -45.32 -12.71
CA THR A 199 -4.45 -46.63 -12.42
C THR A 199 -5.43 -46.95 -13.52
#